data_AF-A0A497NX02-F1
#
_entry.id   AF-A0A497NX02-F1
#
_cell.length_a   1.000
_cell.length_b   1.000
_cell.length_c   1.000
_cell.angle_alpha   90.00
_cell.angle_beta   90.00
_cell.angle_gamma   90.00
#
_symmetry.space_group_name_H-M   'P 1'
#
loop_
_entity.id
_entity.type
_entity.pdbx_description
1 polymer ?
#
loop_
_entity_poly.entity_id
_entity_poly.type
_entity_poly.pdbx_seq_one_letter_code
_entity_poly.pdbx_strand_id
1 'polypeptide(L)'
;MKKPIFNPEDEVPSFDLCLKLKKLGYPQEGGGWYWEELPDDVCLQSNPKQRWILSYLSSSQITAMEDGEVYRMSSPYARETKPLVKAPSGSEIERWLPSMTLMWRLPDGRFCCCGEFEVVVGDTEPNARARMLVQLRLREKWIFKQEGCVNSEAYEQARDSWGVEG
;
A
#
# COMPACT_ATOMS: atom_id res chain seq x y z
N MET A 1 12.01 8.71 29.51
CA MET A 1 11.96 8.29 28.10
C MET A 1 10.65 8.78 27.51
N LYS A 2 10.67 9.60 26.45
CA LYS A 2 9.45 9.90 25.69
C LYS A 2 9.00 8.59 25.02
N LYS A 3 7.72 8.21 25.15
CA LYS A 3 7.16 7.14 24.32
C LYS A 3 7.40 7.52 22.85
N PRO A 4 7.84 6.59 21.99
CA PRO A 4 7.84 6.87 20.56
C PRO A 4 6.41 7.25 20.17
N ILE A 5 6.27 8.41 19.53
CA ILE A 5 5.01 8.82 18.92
C ILE A 5 4.80 7.83 17.78
N PHE A 6 3.66 7.14 17.79
CA PHE A 6 3.28 6.23 16.71
C PHE A 6 3.16 7.05 15.42
N ASN A 7 3.90 6.66 14.39
CA ASN A 7 3.80 7.25 13.06
C ASN A 7 3.16 6.22 12.10
N PRO A 8 1.92 6.43 11.65
CA PRO A 8 1.24 5.52 10.73
C PRO A 8 1.96 5.26 9.42
N GLU A 9 2.74 6.24 8.93
CA GLU A 9 3.49 6.08 7.68
C GLU A 9 4.58 5.00 7.77
N ASP A 10 5.00 4.64 8.99
CA ASP A 10 5.93 3.54 9.22
C ASP A 10 5.26 2.16 9.09
N GLU A 11 3.92 2.11 9.17
CA GLU A 11 3.11 0.87 9.18
C GLU A 11 2.54 0.51 7.80
N VAL A 12 2.66 1.40 6.82
CA VAL A 12 2.12 1.23 5.46
C VAL A 12 3.16 1.60 4.40
N PRO A 13 3.02 1.14 3.13
CA PRO A 13 3.89 1.61 2.06
C PRO A 13 3.59 3.06 1.70
N SER A 14 4.62 3.72 1.18
CA SER A 14 4.50 5.03 0.53
C SER A 14 3.40 5.04 -0.54
N PHE A 15 2.80 6.21 -0.75
CA PHE A 15 1.76 6.42 -1.74
C PHE A 15 2.10 5.87 -3.13
N ASP A 16 3.32 6.14 -3.62
CA ASP A 16 3.78 5.66 -4.94
C ASP A 16 3.80 4.13 -5.04
N LEU A 17 4.17 3.43 -3.96
CA LEU A 17 4.13 1.97 -3.92
C LEU A 17 2.69 1.45 -3.87
N CYS A 18 1.81 2.09 -3.09
CA CYS A 18 0.39 1.73 -3.07
C CYS A 18 -0.27 1.93 -4.44
N LEU A 19 0.06 3.00 -5.16
CA LEU A 19 -0.39 3.20 -6.55
C LEU A 19 0.09 2.08 -7.48
N LYS A 20 1.34 1.62 -7.34
CA LYS A 20 1.85 0.48 -8.12
C LYS A 20 1.08 -0.79 -7.77
N LEU A 21 0.88 -1.09 -6.50
CA LEU A 21 0.11 -2.26 -6.07
C LEU A 21 -1.33 -2.24 -6.61
N LYS A 22 -2.01 -1.08 -6.57
CA LYS A 22 -3.32 -0.87 -7.19
C LYS A 22 -3.32 -1.19 -8.68
N LYS A 23 -2.34 -0.67 -9.43
CA LYS A 23 -2.18 -0.95 -10.87
C LYS A 23 -1.92 -2.43 -11.17
N LEU A 24 -1.26 -3.14 -10.26
CA LEU A 24 -0.95 -4.57 -10.38
C LEU A 24 -2.12 -5.49 -9.98
N GLY A 25 -3.24 -4.93 -9.51
CA GLY A 25 -4.45 -5.66 -9.15
C GLY A 25 -4.49 -6.17 -7.71
N TYR A 26 -3.63 -5.67 -6.82
CA TYR A 26 -3.70 -6.04 -5.41
C TYR A 26 -4.97 -5.46 -4.74
N PRO A 27 -5.54 -6.14 -3.73
CA PRO A 27 -6.80 -5.73 -3.10
C PRO A 27 -6.82 -4.26 -2.68
N GLN A 28 -7.90 -3.55 -3.02
CA GLN A 28 -8.12 -2.13 -2.68
C GLN A 28 -9.28 -1.90 -1.70
N GLU A 29 -9.99 -2.98 -1.35
CA GLU A 29 -11.18 -2.93 -0.50
C GLU A 29 -10.87 -3.44 0.90
N GLY A 30 -11.67 -3.00 1.88
CA GLY A 30 -11.58 -3.43 3.28
C GLY A 30 -11.50 -2.27 4.27
N GLY A 31 -11.33 -2.59 5.55
CA GLY A 31 -11.00 -1.59 6.56
C GLY A 31 -9.50 -1.25 6.56
N GLY A 32 -9.13 -0.23 7.32
CA GLY A 32 -7.73 0.11 7.59
C GLY A 32 -7.29 1.40 6.91
N TRP A 33 -6.00 1.48 6.58
CA TRP A 33 -5.40 2.72 6.06
C TRP A 33 -5.64 2.94 4.57
N TYR A 34 -5.78 4.20 4.20
CA TYR A 34 -5.94 4.71 2.85
C TYR A 34 -5.12 5.99 2.67
N TRP A 35 -4.50 6.13 1.51
CA TRP A 35 -4.01 7.42 1.05
C TRP A 35 -5.16 8.19 0.41
N GLU A 36 -5.37 9.42 0.88
CA GLU A 36 -6.46 10.30 0.48
C GLU A 36 -5.90 11.64 -0.01
N GLU A 37 -6.46 12.15 -1.12
CA GLU A 37 -6.08 13.46 -1.66
C GLU A 37 -6.82 14.57 -0.92
N LEU A 38 -6.07 15.49 -0.31
CA LEU A 38 -6.65 16.67 0.33
C LEU A 38 -7.37 17.56 -0.70
N PRO A 39 -8.48 18.22 -0.31
CA PRO A 39 -9.10 19.25 -1.15
C PRO A 39 -8.16 20.41 -1.45
N ASP A 40 -8.30 21.00 -2.64
CA ASP A 40 -7.44 22.11 -3.09
C ASP A 40 -7.54 23.32 -2.15
N ASP A 41 -8.71 23.56 -1.56
CA ASP A 41 -8.97 24.61 -0.57
C ASP A 41 -8.28 24.36 0.78
N VAL A 42 -7.96 23.10 1.11
CA VAL A 42 -7.19 22.72 2.31
C VAL A 42 -5.68 22.78 2.05
N CYS A 43 -5.21 22.39 0.85
CA CYS A 43 -3.80 22.37 0.46
C CYS A 43 -3.11 23.74 0.46
N LEU A 44 -3.88 24.84 0.37
CA LEU A 44 -3.36 26.21 0.33
C LEU A 44 -2.93 26.76 1.70
N GLN A 45 -3.31 26.11 2.80
CA GLN A 45 -3.07 26.63 4.15
C GLN A 45 -1.91 25.96 4.91
N SER A 46 -1.49 24.74 4.55
CA SER A 46 -0.53 23.95 5.35
C SER A 46 0.80 23.65 4.65
N ASN A 47 0.84 23.10 3.44
CA ASN A 47 2.08 22.90 2.67
C ASN A 47 1.76 22.43 1.24
N PRO A 48 2.04 23.19 0.17
CA PRO A 48 1.63 22.83 -1.20
C PRO A 48 2.33 21.57 -1.75
N LYS A 49 3.30 20.99 -1.02
CA LYS A 49 4.02 19.77 -1.43
C LYS A 49 3.35 18.47 -1.00
N GLN A 50 2.39 18.49 -0.06
CA GLN A 50 1.79 17.28 0.48
C GLN A 50 0.30 17.23 0.17
N ARG A 51 -0.02 16.75 -1.05
CA ARG A 51 -1.41 16.56 -1.51
C ARG A 51 -2.09 15.33 -0.91
N TRP A 52 -1.33 14.43 -0.30
CA TRP A 52 -1.81 13.13 0.16
C TRP A 52 -1.62 13.00 1.67
N ILE A 53 -2.67 12.56 2.35
CA ILE A 53 -2.67 12.24 3.77
C ILE A 53 -3.04 10.78 3.98
N LEU A 54 -2.70 10.25 5.16
CA LEU A 54 -3.11 8.91 5.55
C LEU A 54 -4.37 8.96 6.42
N SER A 55 -5.40 8.27 5.97
CA SER A 55 -6.71 8.18 6.63
C SER A 55 -7.00 6.73 7.03
N TYR A 56 -7.39 6.51 8.29
CA TYR A 56 -7.84 5.20 8.77
C TYR A 56 -9.36 5.06 8.65
N LEU A 57 -9.82 4.16 7.78
CA LEU A 57 -11.22 3.82 7.62
C LEU A 57 -11.62 2.68 8.58
N SER A 58 -12.45 3.01 9.56
CA SER A 58 -13.18 2.05 10.38
C SER A 58 -14.63 1.93 9.94
N SER A 59 -15.41 1.02 10.54
CA SER A 59 -16.81 0.76 10.18
C SER A 59 -17.76 1.98 10.29
N SER A 60 -17.36 3.06 10.97
CA SER A 60 -18.20 4.27 11.08
C SER A 60 -17.45 5.60 11.19
N GLN A 61 -16.11 5.61 11.26
CA GLN A 61 -15.33 6.83 11.48
C GLN A 61 -14.04 6.81 10.67
N ILE A 62 -13.59 8.02 10.30
CA ILE A 62 -12.31 8.26 9.65
C ILE A 62 -11.43 9.11 10.56
N THR A 63 -10.19 8.66 10.71
CA THR A 63 -9.16 9.37 11.46
C THR A 63 -8.03 9.68 10.49
N ALA A 64 -7.82 10.96 10.21
CA ALA A 64 -6.73 11.44 9.37
C ALA A 64 -5.53 11.80 10.26
N MET A 65 -4.32 11.59 9.74
CA MET A 65 -3.11 12.01 10.43
C MET A 65 -2.21 12.82 9.48
N GLU A 66 -1.68 13.94 9.98
CA GLU A 66 -0.73 14.82 9.29
C GLU A 66 0.40 15.15 10.29
N ASP A 67 1.66 14.94 9.89
CA ASP A 67 2.85 15.23 10.71
C ASP A 67 2.83 14.65 12.16
N GLY A 68 2.16 13.51 12.35
CA GLY A 68 2.02 12.84 13.65
C GLY A 68 0.88 13.36 14.54
N GLU A 69 0.13 14.35 14.08
CA GLU A 69 -1.08 14.84 14.74
C GLU A 69 -2.32 14.10 14.24
N VAL A 70 -3.23 13.77 15.17
CA VAL A 70 -4.41 12.94 14.90
C VAL A 70 -5.67 13.80 14.81
N TYR A 71 -6.29 13.83 13.64
CA TYR A 71 -7.53 14.56 13.40
C TYR A 71 -8.69 13.57 13.24
N ARG A 72 -9.69 13.68 14.13
CA ARG A 72 -10.95 12.97 13.96
C ARG A 72 -11.78 13.70 12.91
N MET A 73 -11.87 13.13 11.72
CA MET A 73 -12.71 13.69 10.67
C MET A 73 -14.09 13.01 10.73
N SER A 74 -15.06 13.69 11.32
CA SER A 74 -16.48 13.40 11.08
C SER A 74 -16.86 13.99 9.71
N SER A 75 -16.28 13.49 8.63
CA SER A 75 -16.49 14.06 7.31
C SER A 75 -17.53 13.24 6.53
N PRO A 76 -18.69 13.81 6.18
CA PRO A 76 -19.56 13.23 5.16
C PRO A 76 -18.90 13.19 3.78
N TYR A 77 -17.85 13.99 3.52
CA TYR A 77 -17.11 14.02 2.26
C TYR A 77 -16.17 12.83 2.04
N ALA A 78 -15.76 12.14 3.10
CA ALA A 78 -14.89 10.98 2.95
C ALA A 78 -15.58 9.77 2.30
N ARG A 79 -16.91 9.86 2.11
CA ARG A 79 -17.69 8.90 1.31
C ARG A 79 -17.94 9.36 -0.12
N GLU A 80 -17.77 10.65 -0.42
CA GLU A 80 -18.13 11.22 -1.71
C GLU A 80 -16.89 11.72 -2.47
N THR A 81 -16.41 10.83 -3.34
CA THR A 81 -15.83 11.17 -4.65
C THR A 81 -14.40 11.72 -4.71
N LYS A 82 -13.46 11.09 -4.01
CA LYS A 82 -12.04 11.19 -4.36
C LYS A 82 -11.40 9.81 -4.52
N PRO A 83 -10.35 9.67 -5.36
CA PRO A 83 -9.71 8.37 -5.56
C PRO A 83 -8.97 7.96 -4.29
N LEU A 84 -9.58 7.10 -3.49
CA LEU A 84 -8.90 6.43 -2.40
C LEU A 84 -7.93 5.38 -2.98
N VAL A 85 -6.75 5.30 -2.39
CA VAL A 85 -5.77 4.25 -2.66
C VAL A 85 -5.52 3.50 -1.37
N LYS A 86 -5.80 2.20 -1.35
CA LYS A 86 -5.59 1.39 -0.14
C LYS A 86 -4.12 1.46 0.25
N ALA A 87 -3.87 1.75 1.51
CA ALA A 87 -2.57 1.62 2.15
C ALA A 87 -2.61 0.34 2.99
N PRO A 88 -2.20 -0.82 2.45
CA PRO A 88 -2.20 -2.05 3.21
C PRO A 88 -1.15 -1.97 4.32
N SER A 89 -1.50 -2.44 5.52
CA SER A 89 -0.54 -2.61 6.60
C SER A 89 0.54 -3.63 6.24
N GLY A 90 1.70 -3.58 6.91
CA GLY A 90 2.74 -4.61 6.74
C GLY A 90 2.20 -6.04 6.82
N SER A 91 1.30 -6.30 7.76
CA SER A 91 0.63 -7.60 7.95
C SER A 91 -0.30 -8.00 6.80
N GLU A 92 -0.99 -7.05 6.16
CA GLU A 92 -1.79 -7.33 4.95
C GLU A 92 -0.88 -7.71 3.79
N ILE A 93 0.22 -6.97 3.59
CA ILE A 93 1.18 -7.21 2.51
C ILE A 93 1.89 -8.56 2.69
N GLU A 94 2.22 -8.92 3.92
CA GLU A 94 2.85 -10.20 4.25
C GLU A 94 2.01 -11.39 3.78
N ARG A 95 0.68 -11.31 3.90
CA ARG A 95 -0.24 -12.36 3.41
C ARG A 95 -0.24 -12.47 1.88
N TRP A 96 0.22 -11.44 1.18
CA TRP A 96 0.31 -11.44 -0.28
C TRP A 96 1.65 -11.95 -0.79
N LEU A 97 2.66 -12.07 0.09
CA LEU A 97 3.98 -12.54 -0.25
C LEU A 97 4.04 -14.08 -0.29
N PRO A 98 4.95 -14.67 -1.10
CA PRO A 98 5.26 -16.09 -1.01
C PRO A 98 5.74 -16.49 0.39
N SER A 99 5.42 -17.71 0.82
CA SER A 99 5.73 -18.22 2.18
C SER A 99 7.22 -18.27 2.53
N MET A 100 8.12 -18.31 1.54
CA MET A 100 9.58 -18.31 1.74
C MET A 100 10.20 -16.91 1.67
N THR A 101 9.39 -15.85 1.76
CA THR A 101 9.91 -14.48 1.80
C THR A 101 10.49 -14.17 3.17
N LEU A 102 11.75 -13.75 3.21
CA LEU A 102 12.46 -13.38 4.43
C LEU A 102 12.58 -11.86 4.55
N MET A 103 12.65 -11.38 5.79
CA MET A 103 12.81 -9.97 6.14
C MET A 103 13.94 -9.81 7.15
N TRP A 104 14.78 -8.81 6.97
CA TRP A 104 15.78 -8.41 7.98
C TRP A 104 16.08 -6.92 7.94
N ARG A 105 16.46 -6.37 9.09
CA ARG A 105 16.91 -4.98 9.22
C ARG A 105 18.42 -4.89 8.99
N LEU A 106 18.84 -3.97 8.13
CA LEU A 106 20.23 -3.68 7.81
C LEU A 106 20.88 -2.78 8.88
N PRO A 107 22.22 -2.76 9.00
CA PRO A 107 22.93 -1.91 9.97
C PRO A 107 22.68 -0.41 9.81
N ASP A 108 22.34 0.04 8.60
CA ASP A 108 22.01 1.44 8.30
C ASP A 108 20.55 1.81 8.61
N GLY A 109 19.78 0.87 9.16
CA GLY A 109 18.40 1.07 9.58
C GLY A 109 17.35 0.68 8.54
N ARG A 110 17.73 0.47 7.27
CA ARG A 110 16.80 0.05 6.20
C ARG A 110 16.37 -1.40 6.36
N PHE A 111 15.34 -1.80 5.61
CA PHE A 111 14.79 -3.14 5.61
C PHE A 111 15.07 -3.83 4.28
N CYS A 112 15.50 -5.07 4.36
CA CYS A 112 15.77 -5.92 3.20
C CYS A 112 14.76 -7.07 3.18
N CYS A 113 14.08 -7.21 2.05
CA CYS A 113 13.13 -8.28 1.79
C CYS A 113 13.73 -9.18 0.71
N CYS A 114 13.84 -10.48 1.00
CA CYS A 114 14.39 -11.48 0.12
C CYS A 114 13.31 -12.50 -0.24
N GLY A 115 13.02 -12.64 -1.53
CA GLY A 115 12.09 -13.62 -2.08
C GLY A 115 12.82 -14.60 -3.00
N GLU A 116 12.06 -15.41 -3.72
CA GLU A 116 12.64 -16.39 -4.64
C GLU A 116 13.44 -15.70 -5.77
N PHE A 117 14.77 -15.72 -5.63
CA PHE A 117 15.75 -15.08 -6.52
C PHE A 117 15.68 -13.55 -6.62
N GLU A 118 15.02 -12.87 -5.68
CA GLU A 118 14.94 -11.40 -5.65
C GLU A 118 15.34 -10.87 -4.28
N VAL A 119 15.99 -9.70 -4.28
CA VAL A 119 16.31 -8.95 -3.07
C VAL A 119 15.97 -7.49 -3.30
N VAL A 120 15.17 -6.91 -2.41
CA VAL A 120 14.81 -5.49 -2.44
C VAL A 120 15.09 -4.85 -1.10
N VAL A 121 15.35 -3.55 -1.12
CA VAL A 121 15.55 -2.73 0.09
C VAL A 121 14.49 -1.63 0.12
N GLY A 122 13.96 -1.35 1.31
CA GLY A 122 13.05 -0.25 1.59
C GLY A 122 13.44 0.47 2.88
N ASP A 123 13.05 1.73 3.00
CA ASP A 123 13.38 2.56 4.18
C ASP A 123 12.50 2.20 5.38
N THR A 124 11.35 1.56 5.13
CA THR A 124 10.47 0.92 6.14
C THR A 124 10.20 -0.53 5.76
N GLU A 125 9.78 -1.36 6.71
CA GLU A 125 9.42 -2.76 6.46
C GLU A 125 8.27 -2.89 5.44
N PRO A 126 7.15 -2.14 5.55
CA PRO A 126 6.09 -2.17 4.54
C PRO A 126 6.56 -1.77 3.15
N ASN A 127 7.46 -0.77 3.05
CA ASN A 127 8.06 -0.37 1.77
C ASN A 127 8.88 -1.51 1.15
N ALA A 128 9.68 -2.22 1.94
CA ALA A 128 10.46 -3.36 1.46
C ALA A 128 9.56 -4.50 0.97
N ARG A 129 8.51 -4.85 1.72
CA ARG A 129 7.53 -5.88 1.31
C ARG A 129 6.78 -5.49 0.03
N ALA A 130 6.29 -4.26 -0.06
CA ALA A 130 5.59 -3.77 -1.25
C ALA A 130 6.49 -3.76 -2.49
N ARG A 131 7.76 -3.36 -2.35
CA ARG A 131 8.75 -3.44 -3.44
C ARG A 131 8.95 -4.88 -3.90
N MET A 132 8.99 -5.85 -2.98
CA MET A 132 9.15 -7.26 -3.32
C MET A 132 7.97 -7.75 -4.15
N LEU A 133 6.74 -7.48 -3.73
CA LEU A 133 5.54 -7.81 -4.52
C LEU A 133 5.56 -7.21 -5.92
N VAL A 134 5.90 -5.93 -6.04
CA VAL A 134 6.01 -5.25 -7.33
C VAL A 134 7.04 -5.97 -8.21
N GLN A 135 8.21 -6.31 -7.68
CA GLN A 135 9.25 -6.99 -8.45
C GLN A 135 8.85 -8.40 -8.89
N LEU A 136 8.30 -9.20 -7.98
CA LEU A 136 7.86 -10.56 -8.30
C LEU A 136 6.74 -10.56 -9.35
N ARG A 137 5.84 -9.59 -9.27
CA ARG A 137 4.74 -9.43 -10.24
C ARG A 137 5.25 -9.00 -11.61
N LEU A 138 6.15 -8.02 -11.68
CA LEU A 138 6.73 -7.54 -12.95
C LEU A 138 7.59 -8.60 -13.66
N ARG A 139 8.15 -9.55 -12.91
CA ARG A 139 8.90 -10.69 -13.45
C ARG A 139 8.04 -11.92 -13.70
N GLU A 140 6.72 -11.81 -13.53
CA GLU A 140 5.75 -12.91 -13.68
C GLU A 140 6.06 -14.13 -12.80
N LYS A 141 6.85 -13.95 -11.73
CA LYS A 141 7.24 -15.00 -10.78
C LYS A 141 6.18 -15.27 -9.73
N TRP A 142 5.29 -14.31 -9.51
CA TRP A 142 4.26 -14.42 -8.48
C TRP A 142 2.94 -13.75 -8.90
N ILE A 143 1.85 -14.45 -8.66
CA ILE A 143 0.49 -13.94 -8.77
C ILE A 143 -0.20 -14.22 -7.45
N PHE A 144 -0.55 -13.16 -6.73
CA PHE A 144 -1.37 -13.31 -5.54
C PHE A 144 -2.76 -13.81 -5.96
N LYS A 145 -3.14 -15.01 -5.50
CA LYS A 145 -4.47 -15.56 -5.66
C LYS A 145 -5.21 -15.39 -4.34
N GLN A 146 -6.13 -14.43 -4.29
CA GLN A 146 -7.05 -14.32 -3.16
C GLN A 146 -7.95 -15.55 -3.18
N GLU A 147 -7.93 -16.37 -2.12
CA GLU A 147 -8.85 -17.51 -2.01
C GLU A 147 -10.29 -16.99 -2.17
N GLY A 148 -10.98 -17.46 -3.23
CA GLY A 148 -12.36 -17.11 -3.53
C GLY A 148 -12.61 -16.08 -4.66
N CYS A 149 -11.58 -15.55 -5.34
CA CYS A 149 -11.80 -14.75 -6.56
C CYS A 149 -11.41 -15.55 -7.81
N VAL A 150 -12.38 -16.28 -8.36
CA VAL A 150 -12.31 -16.78 -9.73
C VAL A 150 -12.42 -15.58 -10.66
N ASN A 151 -11.37 -15.32 -11.43
CA ASN A 151 -11.54 -15.09 -12.87
C ASN A 151 -10.20 -15.30 -13.56
N SER A 152 -9.92 -16.58 -13.85
CA SER A 152 -8.94 -17.00 -14.86
C SER A 152 -9.19 -16.33 -16.21
N GLU A 153 -10.44 -15.95 -16.51
CA GLU A 153 -10.84 -15.33 -17.78
C GLU A 153 -10.24 -13.93 -17.99
N ALA A 154 -10.09 -13.10 -16.96
CA ALA A 154 -9.52 -11.75 -17.12
C ALA A 154 -8.00 -11.79 -17.38
N TYR A 155 -7.31 -12.80 -16.83
CA TYR A 155 -5.89 -13.02 -17.08
C TYR A 155 -5.65 -13.65 -18.45
N GLU A 156 -6.47 -14.60 -18.87
CA GLU A 156 -6.40 -15.21 -20.21
C GLU A 156 -6.74 -14.19 -21.32
N GLN A 157 -7.74 -13.33 -21.13
CA GLN A 157 -8.04 -12.25 -22.09
C GLN A 157 -6.93 -11.20 -22.19
N ALA A 158 -6.26 -10.88 -21.07
CA ALA A 158 -5.10 -9.98 -21.09
C ALA A 158 -3.89 -10.62 -21.77
N ARG A 159 -3.68 -11.94 -21.58
CA ARG A 159 -2.61 -12.70 -22.24
C ARG A 159 -2.78 -12.73 -23.76
N ASP A 160 -4.01 -13.00 -24.24
CA ASP A 160 -4.31 -13.07 -25.67
C ASP A 160 -4.22 -11.69 -26.35
N SER A 161 -4.56 -10.61 -25.63
CA SER A 161 -4.44 -9.24 -26.15
C SER A 161 -2.98 -8.76 -26.25
N TRP A 162 -2.04 -9.40 -25.55
CA TRP A 162 -0.64 -8.95 -25.46
C TRP A 162 0.32 -9.82 -26.30
N GLY A 163 -0.20 -10.83 -26.99
CA GLY A 163 0.56 -11.65 -27.94
C GLY A 163 1.72 -12.41 -27.30
N VAL A 164 1.62 -12.79 -26.03
CA VAL A 164 2.65 -13.57 -25.34
C VAL A 164 2.32 -15.05 -25.51
N GLU A 165 2.96 -15.70 -26.48
CA GLU A 165 2.91 -17.16 -26.64
C GLU A 165 3.70 -17.85 -25.52
N GLY A 166 3.08 -18.88 -24.94
CA GLY A 166 3.70 -19.89 -24.08
C GLY A 166 3.06 -21.24 -24.32
#